data_AF-A0A967GTR1-F1
#
_entry.id   AF-A0A967GTR1-F1
#
_cell.length_a   1.000
_cell.length_b   1.000
_cell.length_c   1.000
_cell.angle_alpha   90.00
_cell.angle_beta   90.00
_cell.angle_gamma   90.00
#
_symmetry.space_group_name_H-M   'P 1'
#
loop_
_entity.id
_entity.type
_entity.pdbx_description
1 polymer ?
#
loop_
_entity_poly.entity_id
_entity_poly.type
_entity_poly.pdbx_seq_one_letter_code
_entity_poly.pdbx_strand_id
1 'polypeptide(L)'
;YRERKGDVRLEPGQYTWNQGSLFLHRRAFEHPNRPEPAREVVIRVANRTVQQIVDQATGRQVGAFVLEPVPVGAYYGPDREQRELVSLPEVPRHLVDAVLAVEDQR
;
A
#
# COMPACT_ATOMS: atom_id res chain seq x y z
N TYR A 1 -4.02 -2.99 -6.81
CA TYR A 1 -4.97 -3.81 -6.03
C TYR A 1 -5.19 -5.14 -6.73
N ARG A 2 -5.51 -6.23 -6.01
CA ARG A 2 -5.74 -7.56 -6.58
C ARG A 2 -7.21 -7.97 -6.42
N GLU A 3 -7.84 -8.40 -7.51
CA GLU A 3 -9.20 -8.94 -7.46
C GLU A 3 -9.20 -10.32 -6.79
N ARG A 4 -10.21 -10.57 -5.95
CA ARG A 4 -10.52 -11.87 -5.36
C ARG A 4 -11.96 -12.23 -5.72
N LYS A 5 -12.14 -13.44 -6.26
CA LYS A 5 -13.47 -13.98 -6.57
C LYS A 5 -13.99 -14.83 -5.41
N GLY A 6 -15.30 -14.83 -5.22
CA GLY A 6 -15.98 -15.57 -4.15
C GLY A 6 -16.12 -14.78 -2.86
N ASP A 7 -16.77 -15.40 -1.88
CA ASP A 7 -16.97 -14.85 -0.54
C ASP A 7 -15.74 -15.17 0.32
N VAL A 8 -14.70 -14.37 0.15
CA VAL A 8 -13.40 -14.54 0.82
C VAL A 8 -13.09 -13.28 1.59
N ARG A 9 -12.63 -13.43 2.83
CA ARG A 9 -12.09 -12.31 3.62
C ARG A 9 -11.00 -11.61 2.80
N LEU A 10 -11.15 -10.30 2.63
CA LEU A 10 -10.20 -9.49 1.89
C LEU A 10 -9.01 -9.14 2.79
N GLU A 11 -7.81 -9.36 2.27
CA GLU A 11 -6.57 -8.84 2.87
C GLU A 11 -6.28 -7.42 2.35
N PRO A 12 -5.46 -6.61 3.06
CA PRO A 12 -5.06 -5.30 2.58
C PRO A 12 -4.53 -5.33 1.13
N GLY A 13 -5.09 -4.46 0.28
CA GLY A 13 -4.74 -4.39 -1.13
C GLY A 13 -5.55 -5.29 -2.05
N GLN A 14 -6.59 -5.93 -1.54
CA GLN A 14 -7.52 -6.76 -2.29
C GLN A 14 -8.88 -6.09 -2.45
N TYR A 15 -9.60 -6.52 -3.48
CA TYR A 15 -10.99 -6.12 -3.69
C TYR A 15 -11.80 -7.26 -4.31
N THR A 16 -13.12 -7.18 -4.19
CA THR A 16 -14.06 -7.97 -4.97
C THR A 16 -15.15 -7.07 -5.55
N TRP A 17 -15.69 -7.45 -6.69
CA TRP A 17 -16.77 -6.74 -7.36
C TRP A 17 -17.98 -7.65 -7.47
N ASN A 18 -19.12 -7.22 -6.92
CA ASN A 18 -20.36 -7.97 -6.97
C ASN A 18 -21.58 -7.06 -7.06
N GLN A 19 -22.48 -7.32 -8.01
CA GLN A 19 -23.78 -6.62 -8.15
C GLN A 19 -23.68 -5.08 -8.05
N GLY A 20 -22.69 -4.48 -8.72
CA GLY A 20 -22.49 -3.02 -8.71
C GLY A 20 -21.91 -2.47 -7.40
N SER A 21 -21.41 -3.34 -6.52
CA SER A 21 -20.70 -2.96 -5.31
C SER A 21 -19.25 -3.43 -5.36
N LEU A 22 -18.34 -2.51 -5.08
CA LEU A 22 -16.92 -2.75 -4.89
C LEU A 22 -16.66 -2.89 -3.39
N PHE A 23 -16.25 -4.08 -2.97
CA PHE A 23 -15.75 -4.32 -1.63
C PHE A 23 -14.24 -4.21 -1.67
N LEU A 24 -13.67 -3.30 -0.88
CA LEU A 24 -12.26 -2.95 -0.96
C LEU A 24 -11.65 -2.98 0.44
N HIS A 25 -10.50 -3.66 0.58
CA HIS A 25 -9.63 -3.50 1.74
C HIS A 25 -8.43 -2.66 1.33
N ARG A 26 -8.45 -1.37 1.66
CA ARG A 26 -7.37 -0.41 1.36
C ARG A 26 -6.18 -0.66 2.28
N ARG A 27 -4.94 -0.61 1.77
CA ARG A 27 -3.75 -0.73 2.62
C ARG A 27 -3.60 0.48 3.55
N ALA A 28 -2.80 0.31 4.59
CA ALA A 28 -2.30 1.45 5.34
C ALA A 28 -1.28 2.21 4.48
N PHE A 29 -1.27 3.53 4.56
CA PHE A 29 -0.26 4.36 3.89
C PHE A 29 -0.07 5.70 4.61
N GLU A 30 1.06 6.33 4.37
CA GLU A 30 1.35 7.69 4.85
C GLU A 30 0.76 8.70 3.87
N HIS A 31 -0.32 9.37 4.27
CA HIS A 31 -0.87 10.49 3.51
C HIS A 31 -0.24 11.81 4.00
N PRO A 32 0.01 12.81 3.14
CA PRO A 32 0.71 14.04 3.52
C PRO A 32 0.15 14.77 4.76
N ASN A 33 -1.16 14.67 4.97
CA ASN A 33 -1.83 15.34 6.09
C ASN A 33 -1.91 14.48 7.37
N ARG A 34 -1.86 13.14 7.26
CA ARG A 34 -2.01 12.20 8.39
C ARG A 34 -1.76 10.75 7.95
N PRO A 35 -1.34 9.86 8.85
CA PRO A 35 -1.36 8.42 8.58
C PRO A 35 -2.78 7.91 8.29
N GLU A 36 -2.90 7.04 7.29
CA GLU A 36 -4.16 6.41 6.90
C GLU A 36 -4.09 4.90 7.21
N PRO A 37 -4.74 4.41 8.29
CA PRO A 37 -4.65 3.00 8.71
C PRO A 37 -5.54 2.11 7.86
N ALA A 38 -5.12 0.86 7.57
CA ALA A 38 -5.86 -0.08 6.71
C ALA A 38 -7.37 -0.09 7.01
N ARG A 39 -8.19 -0.08 5.95
CA ARG A 39 -9.62 0.17 6.09
C ARG A 39 -10.42 -0.60 5.05
N GLU A 40 -11.50 -1.22 5.51
CA GLU A 40 -12.49 -1.86 4.66
C GLU A 40 -13.61 -0.87 4.31
N VAL A 41 -13.88 -0.74 3.02
CA VAL A 41 -14.94 0.13 2.49
C VAL A 41 -15.77 -0.61 1.44
N VAL A 42 -17.05 -0.25 1.37
CA VAL A 42 -17.94 -0.70 0.29
C VAL A 42 -18.40 0.50 -0.51
N ILE A 43 -18.16 0.43 -1.81
CA ILE A 43 -18.48 1.50 -2.77
C ILE A 43 -19.56 0.98 -3.69
N ARG A 44 -20.75 1.60 -3.65
CA ARG A 44 -21.84 1.28 -4.57
C ARG A 44 -21.72 2.17 -5.81
N VAL A 45 -21.72 1.52 -6.97
CA VAL A 45 -21.63 2.17 -8.28
C VAL A 45 -22.89 1.83 -9.07
N ALA A 46 -23.59 2.87 -9.53
CA ALA A 46 -24.74 2.74 -10.42
C ALA A 46 -24.71 3.86 -11.46
N ASN A 47 -25.20 3.61 -12.67
CA ASN A 47 -25.23 4.62 -13.74
C ASN A 47 -23.86 5.27 -14.00
N ARG A 48 -22.78 4.47 -13.92
CA ARG A 48 -21.38 4.92 -14.07
C ARG A 48 -20.92 5.97 -13.03
N THR A 49 -21.61 6.12 -11.91
CA THR A 49 -21.27 7.06 -10.85
C THR A 49 -21.22 6.37 -9.49
N VAL A 50 -20.37 6.89 -8.59
CA VAL A 50 -20.33 6.46 -7.19
C VAL A 50 -21.55 7.00 -6.49
N GLN A 51 -22.41 6.11 -6.00
CA GLN A 51 -23.64 6.45 -5.30
C GLN A 51 -23.44 6.53 -3.79
N GLN A 52 -22.56 5.67 -3.27
CA GLN A 52 -22.37 5.53 -1.83
C GLN A 52 -20.99 4.96 -1.53
N ILE A 53 -20.39 5.42 -0.44
CA ILE A 53 -19.18 4.86 0.16
C ILE A 53 -19.49 4.60 1.63
N VAL A 54 -19.39 3.35 2.06
CA VAL A 54 -19.66 2.94 3.45
C VAL A 54 -18.36 2.43 4.08
N ASP A 55 -18.00 3.01 5.22
CA ASP A 55 -16.93 2.53 6.07
C ASP A 55 -17.43 1.32 6.86
N GLN A 56 -16.82 0.15 6.67
CA GLN A 56 -17.29 -1.09 7.29
C GLN A 56 -17.01 -1.16 8.79
N ALA A 57 -16.00 -0.45 9.29
CA ALA A 57 -15.69 -0.44 10.72
C ALA A 57 -16.75 0.34 11.52
N THR A 58 -17.29 1.41 10.93
CA THR A 58 -18.29 2.27 11.61
C THR A 58 -19.72 2.04 11.13
N GLY A 59 -19.91 1.37 9.99
CA GLY A 59 -21.19 1.24 9.30
C GLY A 59 -21.71 2.56 8.72
N ARG A 60 -20.92 3.64 8.75
CA ARG A 60 -21.36 4.98 8.33
C ARG A 60 -21.00 5.25 6.88
N GLN A 61 -21.90 5.98 6.21
CA GLN A 61 -21.59 6.57 4.91
C GLN A 61 -20.57 7.70 5.07
N VAL A 62 -19.57 7.71 4.20
CA VAL A 62 -18.55 8.76 4.13
C VAL A 62 -18.66 9.48 2.78
N GLY A 63 -18.37 10.79 2.77
CA GLY A 63 -18.41 11.59 1.55
C GLY A 63 -17.24 11.33 0.60
N ALA A 64 -16.08 10.94 1.15
CA ALA A 64 -14.89 10.60 0.40
C ALA A 64 -13.99 9.69 1.23
N PHE A 65 -13.09 8.99 0.55
CA PHE A 65 -11.93 8.33 1.15
C PHE A 65 -10.76 8.41 0.17
N VAL A 66 -9.54 8.29 0.69
CA VAL A 66 -8.33 8.39 -0.13
C VAL A 66 -7.79 6.99 -0.42
N LEU A 67 -7.42 6.75 -1.68
CA LEU A 67 -6.69 5.56 -2.12
C LEU A 67 -5.18 5.79 -1.96
N GLU A 68 -4.46 4.72 -1.63
CA GLU A 68 -3.00 4.78 -1.64
C GLU A 68 -2.48 5.15 -3.04
N PRO A 69 -1.51 6.07 -3.15
CA PRO A 69 -0.91 6.40 -4.43
C PRO A 69 -0.07 5.22 -4.95
N VAL A 70 -0.03 5.05 -6.27
CA VAL A 70 0.90 4.11 -6.91
C VAL A 70 2.25 4.80 -7.08
N PRO A 71 3.37 4.20 -6.64
CA PRO A 71 4.70 4.72 -6.92
C PRO A 71 4.95 4.76 -8.43
N VAL A 72 5.21 5.94 -8.99
CA VAL A 72 5.52 6.12 -10.42
C VAL A 72 7.02 6.00 -10.68
N GLY A 73 7.83 6.44 -9.72
CA GLY A 73 9.28 6.38 -9.79
C GLY A 73 9.91 7.08 -8.59
N ALA A 74 11.21 6.89 -8.43
CA ALA A 74 12.02 7.65 -7.49
C ALA A 74 12.75 8.77 -8.23
N TYR A 75 12.95 9.90 -7.55
CA TYR A 75 13.83 10.95 -8.04
C TYR A 75 15.26 10.63 -7.56
N TYR A 76 16.16 10.37 -8.52
CA TYR A 76 17.54 9.91 -8.24
C TYR A 76 18.57 11.04 -8.22
N GLY A 77 18.14 12.31 -8.21
CA GLY A 77 19.05 13.45 -8.27
C GLY A 77 19.88 13.53 -9.57
N PRO A 78 20.78 14.52 -9.68
CA PRO A 78 21.64 14.70 -10.86
C PRO A 78 22.64 13.55 -11.05
N ASP A 79 23.12 12.94 -9.95
CA ASP A 79 24.11 11.86 -9.98
C ASP A 79 23.50 10.49 -10.34
N ARG A 80 22.16 10.42 -10.43
CA ARG A 80 21.38 9.19 -10.67
C ARG A 80 21.64 8.09 -9.64
N GLU A 81 21.96 8.47 -8.41
CA GLU A 81 22.18 7.57 -7.28
C GLU A 81 21.09 7.76 -6.21
N GLN A 82 20.61 6.64 -5.65
CA GLN A 82 19.79 6.65 -4.44
C GLN A 82 20.61 6.04 -3.30
N ARG A 83 20.85 6.81 -2.25
CA ARG A 83 21.53 6.37 -1.04
C ARG A 83 20.56 6.44 0.12
N GLU A 84 20.39 5.34 0.82
CA GLU A 84 19.74 5.31 2.12
C GLU A 84 20.83 5.31 3.19
N LEU A 85 20.80 6.31 4.08
CA LEU A 85 21.77 6.38 5.17
C LEU A 85 21.37 5.35 6.22
N VAL A 86 22.22 4.35 6.44
CA VAL A 86 22.04 3.33 7.48
C VAL A 86 23.25 3.34 8.41
N SER A 87 23.02 3.08 9.68
CA SER A 87 24.09 2.87 10.65
C SER A 87 24.59 1.43 10.56
N LEU A 88 25.90 1.22 10.69
CA LEU A 88 26.49 -0.13 10.61
C LEU A 88 25.81 -1.17 11.55
N PRO A 89 25.38 -0.83 12.78
CA PRO A 89 24.64 -1.78 13.63
C PRO A 89 23.25 -2.19 13.11
N GLU A 90 22.65 -1.44 12.20
CA GLU A 90 21.34 -1.74 11.58
C GLU A 90 21.47 -2.75 10.44
N VAL A 91 22.69 -2.98 9.96
CA VAL A 91 22.99 -3.91 8.89
C VAL A 91 23.10 -5.34 9.46
N PRO A 92 22.44 -6.35 8.85
CA PRO A 92 22.58 -7.74 9.29
C PRO A 92 24.04 -8.21 9.25
N ARG A 93 24.53 -8.81 10.36
CA ARG A 93 25.95 -9.21 10.49
C ARG A 93 26.46 -10.07 9.33
N HIS A 94 25.66 -11.02 8.87
CA HIS A 94 26.05 -11.90 7.76
C HIS A 94 26.30 -11.15 6.44
N LEU A 95 25.69 -9.97 6.25
CA LEU A 95 25.96 -9.12 5.08
C LEU A 95 27.36 -8.50 5.19
N VAL A 96 27.76 -8.06 6.39
CA VAL A 96 29.10 -7.54 6.65
C VAL A 96 30.16 -8.62 6.43
N ASP A 97 29.94 -9.81 7.01
CA ASP A 97 30.84 -10.95 6.88
C ASP A 97 31.02 -11.37 5.41
N ALA A 98 29.93 -11.36 4.63
CA ALA A 98 29.97 -11.70 3.20
C ALA A 98 30.77 -10.68 2.38
N VAL A 99 30.62 -9.38 2.65
CA VAL A 99 31.40 -8.34 1.96
C VAL A 99 32.89 -8.48 2.27
N LEU A 100 33.24 -8.67 3.55
CA LEU A 100 34.63 -8.89 3.96
C LEU A 100 35.22 -10.14 3.30
N ALA A 101 34.49 -11.25 3.29
CA ALA A 101 34.99 -12.49 2.68
C ALA A 101 35.25 -12.38 1.17
N VAL A 102 34.57 -11.47 0.45
CA VAL A 102 34.73 -11.27 -1.00
C VAL A 102 35.81 -10.23 -1.31
N GLU A 103 35.84 -9.11 -0.59
CA GLU A 103 36.74 -8.00 -0.87
C GLU A 103 38.14 -8.17 -0.25
N ASP A 104 38.27 -8.88 0.88
CA ASP A 104 39.54 -9.06 1.60
C ASP A 104 40.42 -10.21 1.02
N GLN A 105 39.97 -10.88 -0.03
CA GLN A 105 40.72 -11.94 -0.74
C GLN A 105 41.47 -11.46 -1.99
N ARG A 106 41.71 -10.16 -2.14
CA ARG A 106 42.52 -9.58 -3.23
C ARG A 106 43.83 -8.98 -2.74
#